data_AF-A0A7S4DWI2-F1
#
_entry.id   AF-A0A7S4DWI2-F1
#
_cell.length_a   1.000
_cell.length_b   1.000
_cell.length_c   1.000
_cell.angle_alpha   90.00
_cell.angle_beta   90.00
_cell.angle_gamma   90.00
#
_symmetry.space_group_name_H-M   'P 1'
#
loop_
_entity.id
_entity.type
_entity.pdbx_description
1 polymer ?
#
loop_
_entity_poly.entity_id
_entity_poly.type
_entity_poly.pdbx_seq_one_letter_code
_entity_poly.pdbx_strand_id
1 'polypeptide(L)'
;MIHLTRLRLKETHGARAEAQYREVEQRFHDLKDIIAKQPGLWCEAVSLSRGLHHSVVLVHHHEPRGIKDIQPALMRKPVEARCREIGQVAREVLRGLAHLETHGLTHRALSLEALRLTPTNHIAIQGLGPFFLTDNATLLSSGTIGKPLYLPTEILKYGPQGPLSAAESRDSSKGADVWALGILLAQLLRGAPRAFGGPSVLPEPRGGGSG
;
A
#
# COMPACT_ATOMS: atom_id res chain seq x y z
N MET A 1 16.34 8.76 3.44
CA MET A 1 16.40 8.68 1.94
C MET A 1 15.08 9.25 1.41
N ILE A 2 14.98 9.66 0.15
CA ILE A 2 13.72 10.18 -0.42
C ILE A 2 13.11 9.15 -1.38
N HIS A 3 11.80 8.94 -1.32
CA HIS A 3 11.06 8.14 -2.30
C HIS A 3 10.07 9.02 -3.06
N LEU A 4 9.98 8.82 -4.37
CA LEU A 4 9.12 9.59 -5.27
C LEU A 4 7.99 8.73 -5.80
N THR A 5 6.75 9.20 -5.66
CA THR A 5 5.58 8.56 -6.26
C THR A 5 5.00 9.49 -7.31
N ARG A 6 5.05 9.09 -8.59
CA ARG A 6 4.48 9.85 -9.69
C ARG A 6 3.03 9.43 -9.92
N LEU A 7 2.12 10.40 -9.88
CA LEU A 7 0.70 10.25 -10.14
C LEU A 7 0.37 10.91 -11.48
N ARG A 8 -0.11 10.12 -12.45
CA ARG A 8 -0.56 10.65 -13.75
C ARG A 8 -2.02 11.01 -13.66
N LEU A 9 -2.28 12.31 -13.78
CA LEU A 9 -3.61 12.88 -13.75
C LEU A 9 -4.24 12.82 -15.15
N LYS A 10 -5.58 12.83 -15.20
CA LYS A 10 -6.35 12.96 -16.44
C LYS A 10 -5.89 14.18 -17.23
N GLU A 11 -5.76 14.00 -18.55
CA GLU A 11 -5.37 15.08 -19.43
C GLU A 11 -6.48 16.13 -19.47
N THR A 12 -6.11 17.35 -19.07
CA THR A 12 -6.96 18.52 -19.02
C THR A 12 -6.13 19.73 -19.43
N HIS A 13 -6.74 20.78 -19.98
CA HIS A 13 -6.02 21.95 -20.48
C HIS A 13 -6.46 23.25 -19.80
N GLY A 14 -5.58 24.25 -19.82
CA GLY A 14 -5.84 25.60 -19.32
C GLY A 14 -6.33 25.62 -17.87
N ALA A 15 -7.40 26.37 -17.62
CA ALA A 15 -7.98 26.56 -16.29
C ALA A 15 -8.37 25.25 -15.59
N ARG A 16 -8.76 24.21 -16.34
CA ARG A 16 -9.16 22.92 -15.77
C ARG A 16 -7.97 22.14 -15.20
N ALA A 17 -6.81 22.21 -15.85
CA ALA A 17 -5.58 21.61 -15.35
C ALA A 17 -5.11 22.28 -14.06
N GLU A 18 -5.20 23.61 -14.00
CA GLU A 18 -4.84 24.39 -12.80
C GLU A 18 -5.81 24.15 -11.64
N ALA A 19 -7.11 24.01 -11.93
CA ALA A 19 -8.09 23.63 -10.91
C ALA A 19 -7.79 22.25 -10.32
N GLN A 20 -7.52 21.27 -11.19
CA GLN A 20 -7.19 19.91 -10.77
C GLN A 20 -5.90 19.85 -9.94
N TYR A 21 -4.87 20.60 -10.31
CA TYR A 21 -3.64 20.67 -9.53
C TYR A 21 -3.88 21.28 -8.14
N ARG A 22 -4.60 22.42 -8.07
CA ARG A 22 -4.94 23.07 -6.79
C ARG A 22 -5.75 22.16 -5.87
N GLU A 23 -6.65 21.36 -6.44
CA GLU A 23 -7.45 20.39 -5.68
C GLU A 23 -6.56 19.30 -5.04
N VAL A 24 -5.57 18.79 -5.79
CA VAL A 24 -4.59 17.82 -5.28
C VAL A 24 -3.70 18.44 -4.21
N GLU A 25 -3.29 19.69 -4.40
CA GLU A 25 -2.46 20.43 -3.45
C GLU A 25 -3.19 20.71 -2.13
N GLN A 26 -4.47 21.11 -2.19
CA GLN A 26 -5.29 21.28 -1.00
C GLN A 26 -5.41 19.97 -0.20
N ARG A 27 -5.73 18.86 -0.88
CA ARG A 27 -5.78 17.54 -0.22
C ARG A 27 -4.43 17.12 0.36
N PHE A 28 -3.32 17.56 -0.24
CA PHE A 28 -1.99 17.29 0.33
C PHE A 28 -1.78 17.99 1.66
N HIS A 29 -2.24 19.23 1.80
CA HIS A 29 -2.21 19.92 3.09
C HIS A 29 -3.08 19.20 4.13
N ASP A 30 -4.31 18.84 3.78
CA ASP A 30 -5.21 18.09 4.68
C ASP A 30 -4.58 16.76 5.12
N LEU A 31 -3.93 16.06 4.19
CA LEU A 31 -3.25 14.81 4.47
C LEU A 31 -2.09 14.98 5.45
N LYS A 32 -1.29 16.05 5.31
CA LYS A 32 -0.20 16.35 6.23
C LYS A 32 -0.72 16.56 7.65
N ASP A 33 -1.81 17.28 7.81
CA ASP A 33 -2.43 17.53 9.12
C ASP A 33 -2.94 16.24 9.76
N ILE A 34 -3.50 15.32 8.96
CA ILE A 34 -3.96 14.01 9.44
C ILE A 34 -2.79 13.13 9.87
N ILE A 35 -1.70 13.09 9.09
CA ILE A 35 -0.51 12.29 9.38
C ILE A 35 0.21 12.82 10.63
N ALA A 36 0.29 14.14 10.80
CA ALA A 36 0.96 14.79 11.93
C ALA A 36 0.38 14.37 13.30
N LYS A 37 -0.89 13.93 13.36
CA LYS A 37 -1.55 13.48 14.59
C LYS A 37 -1.04 12.13 15.12
N GLN A 38 -0.31 11.35 14.32
CA GLN A 38 0.26 10.05 14.71
C GLN A 38 1.72 9.94 14.24
N PRO A 39 2.65 10.65 14.90
CA PRO A 39 4.06 10.65 14.51
C PRO A 39 4.66 9.24 14.63
N GLY A 40 5.50 8.87 13.66
CA GLY A 40 6.21 7.58 13.63
C GLY A 40 5.40 6.40 13.07
N LEU A 41 4.08 6.53 12.89
CA LEU A 41 3.23 5.51 12.27
C LEU A 41 3.27 5.55 10.73
N TRP A 42 3.56 6.72 10.18
CA TRP A 42 3.60 7.00 8.75
C TRP A 42 4.98 7.47 8.33
N CYS A 43 5.41 7.10 7.13
CA CYS A 43 6.51 7.80 6.49
C CYS A 43 6.04 9.21 6.10
N GLU A 44 6.75 10.24 6.55
CA GLU A 44 6.34 11.63 6.38
C GLU A 44 6.25 12.02 4.91
N ALA A 45 5.13 12.63 4.53
CA ALA A 45 4.97 13.26 3.23
C ALA A 45 5.63 14.65 3.27
N VAL A 46 6.75 14.78 2.55
CA VAL A 46 7.64 15.93 2.63
C VAL A 46 7.10 17.07 1.78
N SER A 47 6.83 16.78 0.51
CA SER A 47 6.40 17.78 -0.45
C SER A 47 5.61 17.19 -1.60
N LEU A 48 4.87 18.07 -2.27
CA LEU A 48 4.16 17.80 -3.51
C LEU A 48 4.78 18.71 -4.58
N SER A 49 5.04 18.18 -5.76
CA SER A 49 5.54 18.98 -6.89
C SER A 49 4.80 18.65 -8.18
N ARG A 50 4.66 19.64 -9.05
CA ARG A 50 4.11 19.44 -10.38
C ARG A 50 5.15 18.75 -11.26
N GLY A 51 4.76 17.63 -11.86
CA GLY A 51 5.54 16.89 -12.83
C GLY A 51 5.17 17.21 -14.27
N LEU A 52 5.94 16.67 -15.21
CA LEU A 52 5.66 16.78 -16.65
C LEU A 52 4.42 15.97 -17.06
N HIS A 53 3.77 16.35 -18.17
CA HIS A 53 2.67 15.60 -18.79
C HIS A 53 1.52 15.29 -17.82
N HIS A 54 0.87 16.33 -17.27
CA HIS A 54 -0.27 16.19 -16.35
C HIS A 54 0.02 15.23 -15.20
N SER A 55 1.19 15.37 -14.56
CA SER A 55 1.52 14.54 -13.41
C SER A 55 1.85 15.36 -12.18
N VAL A 56 1.68 14.73 -11.04
CA VAL A 56 2.10 15.25 -9.74
C VAL A 56 3.05 14.24 -9.14
N VAL A 57 4.13 14.73 -8.55
CA VAL A 57 5.13 13.92 -7.87
C VAL A 57 5.00 14.18 -6.38
N LEU A 58 4.71 13.10 -5.66
CA LEU A 58 4.62 13.10 -4.22
C LEU A 58 5.96 12.61 -3.65
N VAL A 59 6.52 13.39 -2.74
CA VAL A 59 7.85 13.17 -2.16
C VAL A 59 7.70 12.73 -0.71
N HIS A 60 8.24 11.55 -0.40
CA HIS A 60 8.15 10.95 0.94
C HIS A 60 9.52 10.77 1.55
N HIS A 61 9.58 10.87 2.88
CA HIS A 61 10.67 10.27 3.63
C HIS A 61 10.66 8.76 3.38
N HIS A 62 11.83 8.20 3.18
CA HIS A 62 12.04 6.79 2.96
C HIS A 62 13.05 6.27 3.98
N GLU A 63 12.52 5.48 4.90
CA GLU A 63 13.31 4.61 5.76
C GLU A 63 13.98 3.55 4.89
N PRO A 64 15.30 3.33 4.97
CA PRO A 64 16.03 2.46 4.04
C PRO A 64 15.76 0.97 4.24
N ARG A 65 15.30 0.57 5.43
CA ARG A 65 15.06 -0.81 5.80
C ARG A 65 13.55 -1.12 5.81
N GLY A 66 13.14 -2.18 5.13
CA GLY A 66 11.76 -2.63 5.05
C GLY A 66 11.54 -3.98 5.70
N ILE A 67 10.27 -4.39 5.83
CA ILE A 67 9.93 -5.70 6.40
C ILE A 67 10.50 -6.86 5.58
N LYS A 68 10.69 -6.67 4.27
CA LYS A 68 11.30 -7.67 3.38
C LYS A 68 12.75 -8.01 3.78
N ASP A 69 13.47 -7.05 4.35
CA ASP A 69 14.88 -7.23 4.71
C ASP A 69 15.03 -8.12 5.95
N ILE A 70 14.03 -8.14 6.83
CA ILE A 70 14.03 -9.01 8.03
C ILE A 70 13.36 -10.36 7.80
N GLN A 71 12.66 -10.54 6.67
CA GLN A 71 11.95 -11.77 6.35
C GLN A 71 12.85 -13.02 6.38
N PRO A 72 14.08 -13.01 5.83
CA PRO A 72 14.96 -14.18 5.94
C PRO A 72 15.35 -14.53 7.38
N ALA A 73 15.48 -13.55 8.27
CA ALA A 73 15.78 -13.78 9.68
C ALA A 73 14.54 -14.32 10.41
N LEU A 74 13.37 -13.76 10.11
CA LEU A 74 12.08 -14.21 10.63
C LEU A 74 11.78 -15.68 10.28
N MET A 75 12.17 -16.11 9.07
CA MET A 75 12.01 -17.50 8.61
C MET A 75 12.95 -18.50 9.29
N ARG A 76 14.02 -18.04 9.96
CA ARG A 76 14.91 -18.90 10.75
C ARG A 76 14.45 -19.08 12.19
N LYS A 77 13.50 -18.26 12.66
CA LYS A 77 12.96 -18.34 14.02
C LYS A 77 11.97 -19.51 14.14
N PRO A 78 11.82 -20.07 15.36
CA PRO A 78 10.72 -20.98 15.70
C PRO A 78 9.37 -20.38 15.32
N VAL A 79 8.40 -21.24 15.01
CA VAL A 79 7.08 -20.83 14.51
C VAL A 79 6.39 -19.89 15.48
N GLU A 80 6.46 -20.16 16.78
CA GLU A 80 5.82 -19.36 17.83
C GLU A 80 6.42 -17.95 17.90
N ALA A 81 7.74 -17.84 17.81
CA ALA A 81 8.45 -16.57 17.80
C ALA A 81 8.13 -15.77 16.52
N ARG A 82 8.08 -16.45 15.37
CA ARG A 82 7.68 -15.86 14.09
C ARG A 82 6.25 -15.32 14.14
N CYS A 83 5.29 -16.11 14.60
CA CYS A 83 3.89 -15.70 14.72
C CYS A 83 3.74 -14.50 15.65
N ARG A 84 4.52 -14.44 16.74
CA ARG A 84 4.52 -13.29 17.65
C ARG A 84 4.99 -12.01 16.96
N GLU A 85 6.10 -12.06 16.22
CA GLU A 85 6.64 -10.90 15.50
C GLU A 85 5.70 -10.45 14.37
N ILE A 86 5.15 -11.39 13.60
CA ILE A 86 4.14 -11.07 12.56
C ILE A 86 2.88 -10.48 13.18
N GLY A 87 2.45 -10.97 14.35
CA GLY A 87 1.33 -10.40 15.09
C GLY A 87 1.58 -8.97 15.57
N GLN A 88 2.82 -8.62 15.91
CA GLN A 88 3.21 -7.24 16.22
C GLN A 88 3.10 -6.35 14.97
N VAL A 89 3.61 -6.81 13.82
CA VAL A 89 3.46 -6.11 12.53
C VAL A 89 1.98 -5.87 12.22
N ALA A 90 1.14 -6.92 12.33
CA ALA A 90 -0.30 -6.80 12.09
C ALA A 90 -0.94 -5.73 13.00
N ARG A 91 -0.58 -5.72 14.28
CA ARG A 91 -1.09 -4.75 15.25
C ARG A 91 -0.72 -3.32 14.89
N GLU A 92 0.54 -3.07 14.51
CA GLU A 92 1.00 -1.74 14.14
C GLU A 92 0.35 -1.25 12.84
N VAL A 93 0.21 -2.13 11.84
CA VAL A 93 -0.52 -1.80 10.60
C VAL A 93 -1.99 -1.51 10.89
N LEU A 94 -2.67 -2.32 11.70
CA LEU A 94 -4.06 -2.09 12.08
C LEU A 94 -4.25 -0.78 12.85
N ARG A 95 -3.29 -0.37 13.70
CA ARG A 95 -3.31 0.96 14.33
C ARG A 95 -3.26 2.07 13.28
N GLY A 96 -2.42 1.92 12.25
CA GLY A 96 -2.38 2.84 11.10
C GLY A 96 -3.72 2.90 10.36
N LEU A 97 -4.27 1.75 10.00
CA LEU A 97 -5.55 1.69 9.29
C LEU A 97 -6.70 2.25 10.11
N ALA A 98 -6.76 1.99 11.42
CA ALA A 98 -7.76 2.57 12.32
C ALA A 98 -7.63 4.10 12.40
N HIS A 99 -6.40 4.64 12.42
CA HIS A 99 -6.18 6.09 12.35
C HIS A 99 -6.74 6.70 11.06
N LEU A 100 -6.53 6.05 9.91
CA LEU A 100 -7.13 6.50 8.64
C LEU A 100 -8.65 6.44 8.70
N GLU A 101 -9.20 5.35 9.23
CA GLU A 101 -10.65 5.15 9.33
C GLU A 101 -11.33 6.26 10.13
N THR A 102 -10.74 6.69 11.24
CA THR A 102 -11.28 7.83 12.04
C THR A 102 -11.33 9.16 11.28
N HIS A 103 -10.53 9.29 10.22
CA HIS A 103 -10.52 10.44 9.32
C HIS A 103 -11.25 10.17 8.00
N GLY A 104 -11.93 9.02 7.88
CA GLY A 104 -12.65 8.63 6.67
C GLY A 104 -11.75 8.32 5.47
N LEU A 105 -10.49 7.96 5.74
CA LEU A 105 -9.47 7.64 4.73
C LEU A 105 -9.24 6.12 4.64
N THR A 106 -8.68 5.72 3.50
CA THR A 106 -8.20 4.35 3.25
C THR A 106 -6.86 4.41 2.52
N HIS A 107 -5.97 3.46 2.79
CA HIS A 107 -4.62 3.43 2.24
C HIS A 107 -4.57 3.01 0.77
N ARG A 108 -5.26 1.93 0.40
CA ARG A 108 -5.49 1.41 -0.97
C ARG A 108 -4.25 1.00 -1.79
N ALA A 109 -3.06 1.22 -1.25
CA ALA A 109 -1.79 0.79 -1.85
C ALA A 109 -0.95 -0.07 -0.90
N LEU A 110 -1.58 -0.72 0.09
CA LEU A 110 -0.84 -1.46 1.12
C LEU A 110 -0.14 -2.67 0.50
N SER A 111 1.15 -2.84 0.82
CA SER A 111 1.97 -3.94 0.33
C SER A 111 3.18 -4.17 1.23
N LEU A 112 3.94 -5.25 1.01
CA LEU A 112 5.19 -5.48 1.75
C LEU A 112 6.21 -4.34 1.60
N GLU A 113 6.21 -3.62 0.47
CA GLU A 113 7.11 -2.48 0.25
C GLU A 113 6.70 -1.24 1.02
N ALA A 114 5.39 -1.12 1.31
CA ALA A 114 4.84 -0.05 2.11
C ALA A 114 5.24 -0.16 3.59
N LEU A 115 5.63 -1.35 4.08
CA LEU A 115 6.03 -1.52 5.48
C LEU A 115 7.52 -1.28 5.66
N ARG A 116 7.84 -0.13 6.27
CA ARG A 116 9.20 0.26 6.59
C ARG A 116 9.49 0.03 8.07
N LEU A 117 10.75 -0.24 8.38
CA LEU A 117 11.22 -0.36 9.75
C LEU A 117 11.87 0.96 10.17
N THR A 118 11.37 1.54 11.25
CA THR A 118 11.99 2.69 11.90
C THR A 118 13.31 2.28 12.56
N PRO A 119 14.18 3.24 12.93
CA PRO A 119 15.38 2.96 13.72
C PRO A 119 15.09 2.28 15.07
N THR A 120 13.89 2.47 15.61
CA THR A 120 13.39 1.86 16.85
C THR A 120 12.70 0.51 16.63
N ASN A 121 12.79 -0.06 15.42
CA ASN A 121 12.23 -1.36 15.04
C ASN A 121 10.70 -1.45 15.14
N HIS A 122 10.02 -0.33 14.93
CA HIS A 122 8.58 -0.23 14.68
C HIS A 122 8.27 -0.15 13.18
N ILE A 123 7.02 -0.34 12.81
CA ILE A 123 6.51 -0.25 11.45
C ILE A 123 6.02 1.17 11.18
N ALA A 124 6.65 1.80 10.19
CA ALA A 124 6.14 3.00 9.54
C ALA A 124 5.54 2.62 8.19
N ILE A 125 4.31 3.09 7.93
CA ILE A 125 3.59 2.79 6.69
C ILE A 125 3.88 3.88 5.66
N GLN A 126 4.32 3.46 4.47
CA GLN A 126 4.63 4.31 3.33
C GLN A 126 3.60 4.17 2.23
N GLY A 127 3.47 5.20 1.39
CA GLY A 127 2.61 5.16 0.21
C GLY A 127 1.17 5.58 0.51
N LEU A 128 0.94 6.20 1.66
CA LEU A 128 -0.27 6.93 1.95
C LEU A 128 -0.34 8.19 1.08
N GLY A 129 -1.54 8.54 0.64
CA GLY A 129 -1.78 9.77 -0.11
C GLY A 129 -2.31 9.57 -1.52
N PRO A 130 -1.69 8.77 -2.41
CA PRO A 130 -2.12 8.63 -3.80
C PRO A 130 -3.63 8.48 -3.99
N PHE A 131 -4.30 7.64 -3.20
CA PHE A 131 -5.75 7.44 -3.30
C PHE A 131 -6.56 8.65 -2.84
N PHE A 132 -6.20 9.24 -1.71
CA PHE A 132 -6.86 10.43 -1.19
C PHE A 132 -6.64 11.66 -2.07
N LEU A 133 -5.38 11.94 -2.42
CA LEU A 133 -4.96 13.09 -3.24
C LEU A 133 -5.64 13.13 -4.60
N THR A 134 -5.94 11.96 -5.17
CA THR A 134 -6.52 11.83 -6.51
C THR A 134 -8.03 11.61 -6.49
N ASP A 135 -8.68 12.00 -5.39
CA ASP A 135 -10.11 11.86 -5.19
C ASP A 135 -10.58 10.43 -5.43
N ASN A 136 -10.12 9.48 -4.61
CA ASN A 136 -10.46 8.07 -4.74
C ASN A 136 -10.12 7.51 -6.14
N ALA A 137 -8.96 7.91 -6.66
CA ALA A 137 -8.46 7.59 -7.99
C ALA A 137 -9.28 8.16 -9.18
N THR A 138 -10.28 9.02 -8.97
CA THR A 138 -11.06 9.63 -10.08
C THR A 138 -10.20 10.55 -10.94
N LEU A 139 -9.18 11.18 -10.36
CA LEU A 139 -8.31 12.12 -11.06
C LEU A 139 -7.21 11.41 -11.87
N LEU A 140 -7.01 10.10 -11.70
CA LEU A 140 -5.97 9.34 -12.39
C LEU A 140 -6.39 8.91 -13.80
N SER A 141 -5.43 8.87 -14.73
CA SER A 141 -5.68 8.41 -16.11
C SER A 141 -5.94 6.90 -16.20
N SER A 142 -5.23 6.09 -15.40
CA SER A 142 -5.39 4.62 -15.38
C SER A 142 -6.48 4.14 -14.43
N GLY A 143 -7.01 5.04 -13.58
CA GLY A 143 -8.04 4.73 -12.61
C GLY A 143 -7.72 3.55 -11.68
N THR A 144 -6.46 3.17 -11.45
CA THR A 144 -6.10 2.06 -10.56
C THR A 144 -4.92 2.47 -9.68
N ILE A 145 -5.06 2.21 -8.37
CA ILE A 145 -4.04 2.45 -7.35
C ILE A 145 -3.78 1.13 -6.62
N GLY A 146 -2.52 0.90 -6.27
CA GLY A 146 -2.09 -0.31 -5.59
C GLY A 146 -1.56 -1.37 -6.56
N LYS A 147 -1.10 -2.49 -5.98
CA LYS A 147 -0.49 -3.59 -6.72
C LYS A 147 -1.51 -4.70 -6.92
N PRO A 148 -1.71 -5.26 -8.13
CA PRO A 148 -2.74 -6.26 -8.39
C PRO A 148 -2.77 -7.44 -7.42
N LEU A 149 -1.61 -7.92 -6.97
CA LEU A 149 -1.49 -9.01 -5.99
C LEU A 149 -2.20 -8.74 -4.65
N TYR A 150 -2.30 -7.47 -4.25
CA TYR A 150 -2.86 -7.04 -2.95
C TYR A 150 -4.28 -6.48 -3.10
N LEU A 151 -4.81 -6.39 -4.32
CA LEU A 151 -6.15 -5.88 -4.56
C LEU A 151 -7.17 -7.00 -4.36
N PRO A 152 -8.25 -6.77 -3.60
CA PRO A 152 -9.38 -7.69 -3.57
C PRO A 152 -10.09 -7.79 -4.92
N THR A 153 -10.81 -8.89 -5.11
CA THR A 153 -11.41 -9.29 -6.39
C THR A 153 -12.43 -8.30 -6.93
N GLU A 154 -13.20 -7.64 -6.05
CA GLU A 154 -14.19 -6.64 -6.41
C GLU A 154 -13.56 -5.39 -7.02
N ILE A 155 -12.38 -4.97 -6.55
CA ILE A 155 -11.65 -3.85 -7.17
C ILE A 155 -11.09 -4.26 -8.53
N LEU A 156 -10.56 -5.48 -8.63
CA LEU A 156 -10.04 -5.98 -9.91
C LEU A 156 -11.15 -6.09 -10.96
N LYS A 157 -12.36 -6.48 -10.53
CA LYS A 157 -13.52 -6.66 -11.41
C LYS A 157 -14.19 -5.34 -11.79
N TYR A 158 -14.31 -4.40 -10.86
CA TYR A 158 -15.14 -3.21 -11.04
C TYR A 158 -14.37 -1.88 -10.97
N GLY A 159 -13.05 -1.91 -10.78
CA GLY A 159 -12.23 -0.73 -10.55
C GLY A 159 -12.40 -0.14 -9.14
N PRO A 160 -11.68 0.95 -8.82
CA PRO A 160 -11.67 1.51 -7.47
C PRO A 160 -12.96 2.22 -7.06
N GLN A 161 -13.83 2.55 -8.01
CA GLN A 161 -15.13 3.17 -7.76
C GLN A 161 -16.24 2.12 -7.56
N GLY A 162 -16.05 0.89 -8.05
CA GLY A 162 -17.08 -0.15 -8.04
C GLY A 162 -18.40 0.26 -8.72
N PRO A 163 -19.40 -0.62 -8.76
CA PRO A 163 -20.79 -0.25 -9.08
C PRO A 163 -21.56 0.24 -7.84
N LEU A 164 -20.85 0.47 -6.73
CA LEU A 164 -21.41 0.61 -5.40
C LEU A 164 -21.78 2.07 -5.10
N SER A 165 -22.80 2.27 -4.28
CA SER A 165 -23.15 3.60 -3.77
C SER A 165 -21.99 4.20 -2.96
N ALA A 166 -21.98 5.53 -2.75
CA ALA A 166 -20.90 6.19 -2.01
C ALA A 166 -20.65 5.61 -0.59
N ALA A 167 -21.69 5.09 0.07
CA ALA A 167 -21.57 4.44 1.38
C ALA A 167 -20.94 3.03 1.25
N GLU A 168 -21.43 2.22 0.31
CA GLU A 168 -20.91 0.88 0.04
C GLU A 168 -19.47 0.92 -0.49
N SER A 169 -19.10 1.96 -1.23
CA SER A 169 -17.73 2.21 -1.70
C SER A 169 -16.76 2.54 -0.57
N ARG A 170 -17.22 3.19 0.51
CA ARG A 170 -16.40 3.44 1.71
C ARG A 170 -16.16 2.16 2.50
N ASP A 171 -17.21 1.37 2.73
CA ASP A 171 -17.07 0.10 3.45
C ASP A 171 -16.26 -0.94 2.65
N SER A 172 -16.45 -0.98 1.32
CA SER A 172 -15.60 -1.76 0.41
C SER A 172 -14.14 -1.30 0.46
N SER A 173 -13.89 0.01 0.59
CA SER A 173 -12.51 0.54 0.65
C SER A 173 -11.80 0.15 1.96
N LYS A 174 -12.50 0.09 3.09
CA LYS A 174 -11.93 -0.44 4.35
C LYS A 174 -11.63 -1.93 4.25
N GLY A 175 -12.57 -2.69 3.70
CA GLY A 175 -12.40 -4.12 3.43
C GLY A 175 -11.18 -4.40 2.55
N ALA A 176 -10.88 -3.51 1.61
CA ALA A 176 -9.72 -3.62 0.74
C ALA A 176 -8.37 -3.51 1.46
N ASP A 177 -8.24 -2.61 2.44
CA ASP A 177 -7.01 -2.50 3.22
C ASP A 177 -6.81 -3.72 4.13
N VAL A 178 -7.91 -4.24 4.70
CA VAL A 178 -7.89 -5.49 5.48
C VAL A 178 -7.52 -6.69 4.61
N TRP A 179 -8.04 -6.76 3.38
CA TRP A 179 -7.65 -7.78 2.40
C TRP A 179 -6.15 -7.71 2.11
N ALA A 180 -5.64 -6.52 1.78
CA ALA A 180 -4.23 -6.31 1.49
C ALA A 180 -3.34 -6.71 2.67
N LEU A 181 -3.76 -6.41 3.91
CA LEU A 181 -3.10 -6.87 5.13
C LEU A 181 -3.10 -8.40 5.22
N GLY A 182 -4.21 -9.08 4.94
CA GLY A 182 -4.27 -10.55 4.92
C GLY A 182 -3.25 -11.16 3.95
N ILE A 183 -3.17 -10.64 2.73
CA ILE A 183 -2.18 -11.05 1.73
C ILE A 183 -0.74 -10.79 2.19
N LEU A 184 -0.52 -9.67 2.88
CA LEU A 184 0.79 -9.32 3.44
C LEU A 184 1.21 -10.31 4.53
N LEU A 185 0.35 -10.59 5.50
CA LEU A 185 0.62 -11.52 6.59
C LEU A 185 0.86 -12.95 6.07
N ALA A 186 0.08 -13.38 5.08
CA ALA A 186 0.29 -14.66 4.41
C ALA A 186 1.68 -14.75 3.76
N GLN A 187 2.16 -13.66 3.13
CA GLN A 187 3.52 -13.63 2.57
C GLN A 187 4.60 -13.65 3.64
N LEU A 188 4.42 -12.91 4.75
CA LEU A 188 5.37 -12.92 5.86
C LEU A 188 5.51 -14.31 6.49
N LEU A 189 4.41 -15.05 6.62
CA LEU A 189 4.42 -16.43 7.14
C LEU A 189 5.11 -17.43 6.19
N ARG A 190 4.99 -17.22 4.87
CA ARG A 190 5.53 -18.12 3.83
C ARG A 190 6.98 -17.85 3.44
N GLY A 191 7.49 -16.63 3.65
CA GLY A 191 8.89 -16.29 3.39
C GLY A 191 9.25 -15.87 1.96
N ALA A 192 8.30 -15.77 1.02
CA ALA A 192 8.50 -15.18 -0.30
C ALA A 192 7.16 -14.84 -0.99
N PRO A 193 7.10 -13.82 -1.89
CA PRO A 193 6.02 -13.65 -2.83
C PRO A 193 6.15 -14.73 -3.91
N ARG A 194 5.54 -15.90 -3.71
CA ARG A 194 5.20 -16.74 -4.86
C ARG A 194 3.84 -16.23 -5.34
N ALA A 195 3.80 -15.65 -6.54
CA ALA A 195 2.53 -15.44 -7.23
C ALA A 195 1.74 -16.77 -7.15
N PHE A 196 0.45 -16.70 -6.86
CA PHE A 196 -0.44 -17.85 -7.01
C PHE A 196 -0.36 -18.28 -8.49
N GLY A 197 0.48 -19.28 -8.79
CA GLY A 197 0.74 -19.71 -10.17
C GLY A 197 2.19 -20.14 -10.55
N GLY A 198 3.12 -20.29 -9.61
CA GLY A 198 4.43 -20.91 -9.92
C GLY A 198 4.33 -22.44 -10.11
N PRO A 199 5.11 -23.06 -11.02
CA PRO A 199 4.91 -24.44 -11.45
C PRO A 199 5.00 -25.43 -10.28
N SER A 200 4.10 -26.41 -10.32
CA SER A 200 4.05 -27.53 -9.40
C SER A 200 5.41 -28.23 -9.39
N VAL A 201 6.12 -28.16 -8.27
CA VAL A 201 7.22 -29.09 -8.00
C VAL A 201 6.55 -30.39 -7.57
N LEU A 202 6.04 -31.14 -8.54
CA LEU A 202 5.86 -32.57 -8.33
C LEU A 202 7.28 -33.15 -8.21
N PRO A 203 7.59 -33.89 -7.15
CA PRO A 203 8.87 -34.59 -7.08
C PRO A 203 8.93 -35.55 -8.27
N GLU A 204 9.99 -35.46 -9.07
CA GLU A 204 10.21 -36.42 -10.14
C GLU A 204 10.20 -37.85 -9.58
N PRO A 205 9.57 -38.80 -10.28
CA PRO A 205 9.58 -40.18 -9.85
C PRO A 205 11.03 -40.65 -9.82
N ARG A 206 11.46 -41.14 -8.65
CA ARG A 206 12.77 -41.78 -8.48
C ARG A 206 12.89 -42.86 -9.55
N GLY A 207 13.69 -42.60 -10.57
CA GLY A 207 14.07 -43.60 -11.56
C GLY A 207 14.64 -44.79 -10.83
N GLY A 208 13.92 -45.91 -10.91
CA GLY A 208 14.38 -47.19 -10.42
C GLY A 208 15.69 -47.54 -11.10
N GLY A 209 16.72 -47.76 -10.29
CA GLY A 209 17.90 -48.48 -10.74
C GLY A 209 17.49 -49.92 -11.04
N SER A 210 17.67 -50.33 -12.28
CA SER A 210 17.61 -51.72 -12.71
C SER A 210 18.54 -51.91 -13.89
N GLY A 211 19.47 -52.85 -13.74
CA GLY A 211 20.36 -53.34 -14.80
C GLY A 211 21.83 -53.04 -14.56
#